data_AF-A0A9N9EAE9-F1
#
_entry.id   AF-A0A9N9EAE9-F1
#
_cell.length_a   1.000
_cell.length_b   1.000
_cell.length_c   1.000
_cell.angle_alpha   90.00
_cell.angle_beta   90.00
_cell.angle_gamma   90.00
#
_symmetry.space_group_name_H-M   'P 1'
#
loop_
_entity.id
_entity.type
_entity.pdbx_description
1 polymer ?
#
loop_
_entity_poly.entity_id
_entity_poly.type
_entity_poly.pdbx_seq_one_letter_code
_entity_poly.pdbx_strand_id
1 'polypeptide(L)'
;LGFQKKLSTIGDISTRWNSSFYAWERLLQLRRAIIYLPSRLQSDENATVRKDGERLAHIMLTNSEWTFLDELNDILSSFEEIMTLLSGNTYITISLIYPAISALVKTLKASLQQSYIESVLTDINELTILDAMEEVIDDTKDFVEIREVDPELGIIHKKIDISIPMVTNGMLEKFKKVLYDSMHKYWQSVTNVGMLACLLDPRFKKLRFTNISVIQRTNEHLKQLYEIESG
;
A
#
# COMPACT_ATOMS: atom_id res chain seq x y z
N LEU A 1 -3.52 -35.89 2.19
CA LEU A 1 -3.18 -34.47 2.42
C LEU A 1 -4.40 -33.79 3.03
N GLY A 2 -4.43 -33.68 4.36
CA GLY A 2 -5.53 -33.03 5.08
C GLY A 2 -5.37 -31.51 4.99
N PHE A 3 -5.99 -30.87 4.00
CA PHE A 3 -6.08 -29.42 3.95
C PHE A 3 -7.22 -28.98 4.86
N GLN A 4 -6.89 -28.37 6.00
CA GLN A 4 -7.82 -28.07 7.09
C GLN A 4 -8.83 -26.95 6.78
N LYS A 5 -8.69 -26.25 5.64
CA LYS A 5 -9.69 -25.35 5.02
C LYS A 5 -9.27 -25.06 3.58
N LYS A 6 -10.18 -25.18 2.61
CA LYS A 6 -9.90 -24.76 1.21
C LYS A 6 -9.84 -23.23 1.17
N LEU A 7 -8.68 -22.67 0.86
CA LEU A 7 -8.52 -21.22 0.62
C LEU A 7 -8.95 -20.90 -0.82
N SER A 8 -9.84 -19.93 -0.99
CA SER A 8 -10.21 -19.38 -2.30
C SER A 8 -9.34 -18.17 -2.64
N THR A 9 -9.36 -17.70 -3.89
CA THR A 9 -8.85 -16.37 -4.21
C THR A 9 -9.72 -15.30 -3.52
N ILE A 10 -9.13 -14.13 -3.27
CA ILE A 10 -9.83 -12.91 -2.87
C ILE A 10 -9.67 -11.95 -4.05
N GLY A 11 -10.78 -11.41 -4.55
CA GLY A 11 -10.76 -10.42 -5.62
C GLY A 11 -10.44 -9.04 -5.08
N ASP A 12 -9.74 -8.24 -5.89
CA ASP A 12 -9.53 -6.83 -5.61
C ASP A 12 -10.83 -6.02 -5.85
N ILE A 13 -11.06 -4.99 -5.06
CA ILE A 13 -12.21 -4.09 -5.11
C ILE A 13 -11.67 -2.66 -5.14
N SER A 14 -11.78 -2.00 -6.31
CA SER A 14 -11.21 -0.66 -6.56
C SER A 14 -11.60 0.44 -5.57
N THR A 15 -12.70 0.29 -4.83
CA THR A 15 -13.19 1.27 -3.84
C THR A 15 -12.65 1.06 -2.42
N ARG A 16 -11.87 0.00 -2.16
CA ARG A 16 -11.37 -0.35 -0.82
C ARG A 16 -9.89 -0.74 -0.89
N TRP A 17 -8.99 0.19 -0.59
CA TRP A 17 -7.55 -0.04 -0.74
C TRP A 17 -7.03 -1.34 -0.05
N ASN A 18 -7.61 -1.76 1.09
CA ASN A 18 -7.18 -2.99 1.78
C ASN A 18 -7.48 -4.26 0.97
N SER A 19 -8.38 -4.23 -0.03
CA SER A 19 -8.68 -5.41 -0.85
C SER A 19 -7.49 -5.84 -1.69
N SER A 20 -6.71 -4.92 -2.23
CA SER A 20 -5.49 -5.24 -2.98
C SER A 20 -4.48 -5.93 -2.06
N PHE A 21 -4.29 -5.39 -0.84
CA PHE A 21 -3.44 -6.00 0.19
C PHE A 21 -3.91 -7.44 0.53
N TYR A 22 -5.18 -7.65 0.84
CA TYR A 22 -5.70 -8.99 1.15
C TYR A 22 -5.66 -9.96 -0.04
N ALA A 23 -5.82 -9.46 -1.27
CA ALA A 23 -5.69 -10.26 -2.48
C ALA A 23 -4.23 -10.73 -2.66
N TRP A 24 -3.26 -9.85 -2.45
CA TRP A 24 -1.83 -10.16 -2.52
C TRP A 24 -1.39 -11.10 -1.39
N GLU A 25 -1.84 -10.87 -0.16
CA GLU A 25 -1.60 -11.77 0.97
C GLU A 25 -2.12 -13.18 0.66
N ARG A 26 -3.34 -13.28 0.09
CA ARG A 26 -3.90 -14.57 -0.34
C ARG A 26 -3.10 -15.19 -1.48
N LEU A 27 -2.63 -14.40 -2.43
CA LEU A 27 -1.80 -14.86 -3.55
C LEU A 27 -0.50 -15.49 -3.03
N LEU A 28 0.17 -14.84 -2.06
CA LEU A 28 1.36 -15.34 -1.40
C LEU A 28 1.10 -16.65 -0.63
N GLN A 29 -0.02 -16.75 0.10
CA GLN A 29 -0.44 -18.01 0.77
C GLN A 29 -0.64 -19.17 -0.23
N LEU A 30 -1.15 -18.86 -1.43
CA LEU A 30 -1.41 -19.85 -2.48
C LEU A 30 -0.19 -20.12 -3.39
N ARG A 31 0.94 -19.42 -3.21
CA ARG A 31 2.13 -19.48 -4.09
C ARG A 31 2.54 -20.91 -4.46
N ARG A 32 2.62 -21.82 -3.50
CA ARG A 32 3.03 -23.22 -3.77
C ARG A 32 2.04 -23.97 -4.66
N ALA A 33 0.75 -23.76 -4.44
CA ALA A 33 -0.29 -24.38 -5.27
C ALA A 33 -0.29 -23.81 -6.69
N ILE A 34 -0.10 -22.48 -6.79
CA ILE A 34 -0.03 -21.74 -8.05
C ILE A 34 1.18 -22.19 -8.88
N ILE A 35 2.37 -22.30 -8.29
CA ILE A 35 3.59 -22.78 -8.98
C ILE A 35 3.44 -24.24 -9.46
N TYR A 36 2.73 -25.08 -8.71
CA TYR A 36 2.54 -26.48 -9.09
C TYR A 36 1.49 -26.69 -10.20
N LEU A 37 0.50 -25.79 -10.28
CA LEU A 37 -0.66 -25.93 -11.16
C LEU A 37 -0.30 -26.12 -12.64
N PRO A 38 0.62 -25.35 -13.26
CA PRO A 38 0.96 -25.52 -14.67
C PRO A 38 1.41 -26.95 -15.01
N SER A 39 2.34 -27.52 -14.23
CA SER A 39 2.84 -28.88 -14.47
C SER A 39 1.73 -29.93 -14.35
N ARG A 40 0.78 -29.71 -13.44
CA ARG A 40 -0.38 -30.61 -13.29
C ARG A 40 -1.31 -30.54 -14.49
N LEU A 41 -1.60 -29.33 -15.00
CA LEU A 41 -2.47 -29.11 -16.15
C LEU A 41 -1.86 -29.60 -17.46
N GLN A 42 -0.55 -29.41 -17.64
CA GLN A 42 0.18 -29.90 -18.83
C GLN A 42 0.21 -31.45 -18.91
N SER A 43 0.06 -32.13 -17.78
CA SER A 43 -0.02 -33.59 -17.71
C SER A 43 -1.45 -34.14 -17.91
N ASP A 44 -2.42 -33.28 -18.19
CA ASP A 44 -3.82 -33.68 -18.38
C ASP A 44 -4.04 -34.33 -19.76
N GLU A 45 -5.02 -35.21 -19.86
CA GLU A 45 -5.38 -35.87 -21.12
C GLU A 45 -6.08 -34.90 -22.08
N ASN A 46 -6.79 -33.90 -21.54
CA ASN A 46 -7.51 -32.92 -22.32
C ASN A 46 -6.58 -31.85 -22.92
N ALA A 47 -6.59 -31.74 -24.24
CA ALA A 47 -5.78 -30.78 -24.98
C ALA A 47 -6.05 -29.30 -24.60
N THR A 48 -7.28 -28.93 -24.24
CA THR A 48 -7.58 -27.55 -23.82
C THR A 48 -6.95 -27.24 -22.46
N VAL A 49 -7.04 -28.20 -21.53
CA VAL A 49 -6.45 -28.08 -20.18
C VAL A 49 -4.93 -27.99 -20.26
N ARG A 50 -4.30 -28.76 -21.15
CA ARG A 50 -2.85 -28.65 -21.38
C ARG A 50 -2.46 -27.27 -21.90
N LYS A 51 -3.20 -26.74 -22.87
CA LYS A 51 -2.95 -25.40 -23.43
C LYS A 51 -3.09 -24.31 -22.36
N ASP A 52 -4.06 -24.44 -21.46
CA ASP A 52 -4.20 -23.54 -20.31
C ASP A 52 -3.00 -23.65 -19.36
N GLY A 53 -2.48 -24.86 -19.15
CA GLY A 53 -1.26 -25.09 -18.38
C GLY A 53 0.01 -24.51 -19.02
N GLU A 54 0.13 -24.55 -20.35
CA GLU A 54 1.21 -23.90 -21.10
C GLU A 54 1.12 -22.38 -21.01
N ARG A 55 -0.06 -21.82 -21.23
CA ARG A 55 -0.32 -20.37 -21.10
C ARG A 55 -0.03 -19.89 -19.68
N LEU A 56 -0.52 -20.62 -18.66
CA LEU A 56 -0.28 -20.28 -17.28
C LEU A 56 1.21 -20.30 -16.94
N ALA A 57 1.97 -21.30 -17.40
CA ALA A 57 3.42 -21.33 -17.21
C ALA A 57 4.13 -20.13 -17.85
N HIS A 58 3.61 -19.63 -18.98
CA HIS A 58 4.18 -18.49 -19.70
C HIS A 58 4.02 -17.16 -18.97
N ILE A 59 2.87 -16.95 -18.31
CA ILE A 59 2.54 -15.72 -17.57
C ILE A 59 2.90 -15.78 -16.07
N MET A 60 3.52 -16.85 -15.61
CA MET A 60 3.87 -17.01 -14.19
C MET A 60 4.88 -15.94 -13.75
N LEU A 61 4.65 -15.40 -12.56
CA LEU A 61 5.61 -14.51 -11.91
C LEU A 61 6.96 -15.21 -11.73
N THR A 62 8.01 -14.46 -12.06
CA THR A 62 9.40 -14.84 -11.80
C THR A 62 9.70 -14.85 -10.29
N ASN A 63 10.81 -15.48 -9.91
CA ASN A 63 11.24 -15.47 -8.51
C ASN A 63 11.47 -14.05 -7.97
N SER A 64 11.99 -13.14 -8.79
CA SER A 64 12.19 -11.74 -8.43
C SER A 64 10.87 -11.01 -8.22
N GLU A 65 9.85 -11.26 -9.04
CA GLU A 65 8.51 -10.67 -8.87
C GLU A 65 7.79 -11.22 -7.63
N TRP A 66 7.93 -12.51 -7.35
CA TRP A 66 7.42 -13.10 -6.11
C TRP A 66 8.06 -12.48 -4.88
N THR A 67 9.38 -12.31 -4.87
CA THR A 67 10.08 -11.64 -3.77
C THR A 67 9.65 -10.19 -3.64
N PHE A 68 9.54 -9.47 -4.76
CA PHE A 68 9.10 -8.08 -4.76
C PHE A 68 7.68 -7.94 -4.21
N LEU A 69 6.75 -8.82 -4.58
CA LEU A 69 5.39 -8.85 -4.04
C LEU A 69 5.37 -9.09 -2.53
N ASP A 70 6.20 -10.00 -2.03
CA ASP A 70 6.36 -10.29 -0.60
C ASP A 70 6.85 -9.04 0.16
N GLU A 71 7.88 -8.37 -0.37
CA GLU A 71 8.43 -7.12 0.19
C GLU A 71 7.41 -5.96 0.16
N LEU A 72 6.59 -5.85 -0.89
CA LEU A 72 5.49 -4.89 -0.94
C LEU A 72 4.42 -5.19 0.10
N ASN A 73 4.05 -6.46 0.25
CA ASN A 73 3.04 -6.90 1.21
C ASN A 73 3.48 -6.58 2.64
N ASP A 74 4.76 -6.78 2.98
CA ASP A 74 5.32 -6.42 4.29
C ASP A 74 5.18 -4.92 4.60
N ILE A 75 5.43 -4.05 3.61
CA ILE A 75 5.25 -2.60 3.77
C ILE A 75 3.77 -2.27 4.00
N LEU A 76 2.88 -2.82 3.17
CA LEU A 76 1.44 -2.57 3.26
C LEU A 76 0.82 -3.12 4.55
N SER A 77 1.37 -4.19 5.12
CA SER A 77 0.92 -4.73 6.42
C SER A 77 0.99 -3.68 7.54
N SER A 78 2.02 -2.82 7.53
CA SER A 78 2.14 -1.73 8.51
C SER A 78 1.00 -0.71 8.40
N PHE A 79 0.51 -0.47 7.17
CA PHE A 79 -0.65 0.39 6.94
C PHE A 79 -1.93 -0.29 7.39
N GLU A 80 -2.09 -1.59 7.10
CA GLU A 80 -3.26 -2.36 7.52
C GLU A 80 -3.41 -2.41 9.04
N GLU A 81 -2.32 -2.61 9.78
CA GLU A 81 -2.32 -2.60 11.24
C GLU A 81 -2.81 -1.27 11.80
N ILE A 82 -2.28 -0.15 11.26
CA ILE A 82 -2.67 1.19 11.68
C ILE A 82 -4.13 1.47 11.32
N MET A 83 -4.56 1.12 10.11
CA MET A 83 -5.93 1.37 9.67
C MET A 83 -6.93 0.51 10.42
N THR A 84 -6.59 -0.73 10.78
CA THR A 84 -7.36 -1.57 11.68
C THR A 84 -7.49 -0.91 13.06
N LEU A 85 -6.39 -0.40 13.60
CA LEU A 85 -6.40 0.36 14.86
C LEU A 85 -7.27 1.62 14.75
N LEU A 86 -7.24 2.35 13.64
CA LEU A 86 -8.02 3.58 13.48
C LEU A 86 -9.50 3.32 13.16
N SER A 87 -9.85 2.11 12.72
CA SER A 87 -11.22 1.68 12.42
C SER A 87 -12.00 1.19 13.65
N GLY A 88 -11.33 1.12 14.82
CA GLY A 88 -11.96 0.69 16.06
C GLY A 88 -13.11 1.60 16.51
N ASN A 89 -14.18 1.01 17.03
CA ASN A 89 -15.36 1.73 17.53
C ASN A 89 -15.55 1.62 19.05
N THR A 90 -14.68 0.87 19.73
CA THR A 90 -14.72 0.65 21.18
C THR A 90 -13.84 1.62 21.97
N TYR A 91 -13.12 2.51 21.28
CA TYR A 91 -12.25 3.53 21.87
C TYR A 91 -12.19 4.80 21.02
N ILE A 92 -11.70 5.88 21.61
CA ILE A 92 -11.49 7.16 20.94
C ILE A 92 -10.33 7.01 19.94
N THR A 93 -10.63 7.17 18.66
CA THR A 93 -9.68 7.04 17.54
C THR A 93 -9.03 8.37 17.15
N ILE A 94 -9.73 9.50 17.32
CA ILE A 94 -9.22 10.82 16.90
C ILE A 94 -7.89 11.20 17.57
N SER A 95 -7.69 10.81 18.83
CA SER A 95 -6.43 11.03 19.56
C SER A 95 -5.31 10.06 19.17
N LEU A 96 -5.61 9.00 18.40
CA LEU A 96 -4.66 8.00 17.93
C LEU A 96 -4.11 8.30 16.54
N ILE A 97 -4.86 9.06 15.72
CA ILE A 97 -4.52 9.37 14.31
C ILE A 97 -3.07 9.88 14.20
N TYR A 98 -2.75 11.00 14.85
CA TYR A 98 -1.44 11.63 14.73
C TYR A 98 -0.28 10.81 15.33
N PRO A 99 -0.42 10.20 16.52
CA PRO A 99 0.58 9.25 17.02
C PRO A 99 0.85 8.09 16.06
N ALA A 100 -0.20 7.46 15.52
CA ALA A 100 -0.07 6.31 14.63
C ALA A 100 0.60 6.68 13.31
N ILE A 101 0.17 7.79 12.69
CA ILE A 101 0.78 8.29 11.45
C ILE A 101 2.23 8.71 11.66
N SER A 102 2.54 9.38 12.77
CA SER A 102 3.93 9.73 13.11
C SER A 102 4.80 8.50 13.26
N ALA A 103 4.27 7.41 13.86
CA ALA A 103 4.97 6.13 13.92
C ALA A 103 5.21 5.53 12.52
N LEU A 104 4.18 5.51 11.67
CA LEU A 104 4.29 5.00 10.29
C LEU A 104 5.34 5.74 9.47
N VAL A 105 5.29 7.08 9.48
CA VAL A 105 6.24 7.92 8.74
C VAL A 105 7.68 7.68 9.24
N LYS A 106 7.88 7.48 10.54
CA LYS A 106 9.20 7.14 11.09
C LYS A 106 9.69 5.77 10.60
N THR A 107 8.81 4.77 10.57
CA THR A 107 9.14 3.42 10.06
C THR A 107 9.50 3.47 8.58
N LEU A 108 8.72 4.17 7.75
CA LEU A 108 9.01 4.36 6.32
C LEU A 108 10.35 5.08 6.12
N LYS A 109 10.59 6.16 6.88
CA LYS A 109 11.85 6.91 6.80
C LYS A 109 13.06 6.05 7.18
N ALA A 110 12.96 5.26 8.24
CA ALA A 110 14.03 4.35 8.64
C ALA A 110 14.30 3.31 7.54
N SER A 111 13.25 2.78 6.90
CA SER A 111 13.38 1.82 5.81
C SER A 111 14.08 2.37 4.56
N LEU A 112 13.97 3.69 4.31
CA LEU A 112 14.65 4.40 3.22
C LEU A 112 16.11 4.72 3.55
N GLN A 113 16.44 4.99 4.82
CA GLN A 113 17.81 5.31 5.24
C GLN A 113 18.75 4.09 5.24
N GLN A 114 18.19 2.88 5.33
CA GLN A 114 18.93 1.63 5.19
C GLN A 114 19.50 1.44 3.76
N SER A 115 18.86 2.05 2.76
CA SER A 115 19.27 2.07 1.35
C SER A 115 19.93 3.41 1.01
N TYR A 116 21.26 3.51 1.01
CA TYR A 116 21.94 4.75 0.60
C TYR A 116 21.76 4.98 -0.90
N ILE A 117 20.74 5.75 -1.29
CA ILE A 117 20.53 6.15 -2.69
C ILE A 117 20.10 7.61 -2.75
N GLU A 118 21.08 8.51 -2.69
CA GLU A 118 20.89 9.95 -2.94
C GLU A 118 20.79 10.26 -4.46
N SER A 119 21.17 9.32 -5.34
CA SER A 119 21.32 9.54 -6.79
C SER A 119 20.19 9.02 -7.70
N VAL A 120 19.20 8.27 -7.18
CA VAL A 120 18.03 7.78 -7.98
C VAL A 120 16.80 8.70 -7.78
N LEU A 121 16.92 9.73 -6.94
CA LEU A 121 15.80 10.51 -6.42
C LEU A 121 15.36 11.68 -7.32
N THR A 122 16.09 11.98 -8.40
CA THR A 122 15.81 13.15 -9.26
C THR A 122 14.77 12.90 -10.35
N ASP A 123 14.43 11.65 -10.66
CA ASP A 123 13.50 11.29 -11.76
C ASP A 123 12.14 10.79 -11.27
N ILE A 124 11.60 11.40 -10.22
CA ILE A 124 10.18 11.22 -9.89
C ILE A 124 9.44 12.39 -10.50
N ASN A 125 9.06 12.23 -11.76
CA ASN A 125 7.93 12.94 -12.31
C ASN A 125 6.74 12.67 -11.36
N GLU A 126 6.02 13.73 -10.97
CA GLU A 126 4.79 13.68 -10.17
C GLU A 126 3.70 12.89 -10.90
N LEU A 127 3.85 11.56 -11.01
CA LEU A 127 2.82 10.68 -11.51
C LEU A 127 2.20 9.96 -10.32
N THR A 128 0.96 10.31 -10.07
CA THR A 128 -0.06 9.59 -9.33
C THR A 128 -0.12 8.13 -9.78
N ILE A 129 0.78 7.28 -9.27
CA ILE A 129 0.79 5.83 -9.51
C ILE A 129 -0.53 5.17 -9.05
N LEU A 130 -1.27 5.82 -8.13
CA LEU A 130 -2.42 5.22 -7.44
C LEU A 130 -3.79 5.72 -7.90
N ASP A 131 -3.91 6.84 -8.62
CA ASP A 131 -5.21 7.50 -8.78
C ASP A 131 -6.02 7.09 -10.04
N ALA A 132 -5.50 6.23 -10.93
CA ALA A 132 -6.20 6.03 -12.21
C ALA A 132 -6.04 4.68 -12.94
N MET A 133 -5.70 3.58 -12.27
CA MET A 133 -5.64 2.28 -12.95
C MET A 133 -7.00 1.57 -12.89
N GLU A 134 -7.76 1.59 -13.99
CA GLU A 134 -8.89 0.67 -14.21
C GLU A 134 -8.43 -0.41 -15.22
N GLU A 135 -8.51 -1.68 -14.81
CA GLU A 135 -8.03 -2.82 -15.57
C GLU A 135 -9.14 -3.41 -16.44
N VAL A 136 -8.90 -3.56 -17.75
CA VAL A 136 -9.76 -4.36 -18.63
C VAL A 136 -8.97 -5.58 -19.08
N ILE A 137 -9.43 -6.76 -18.66
CA ILE A 137 -8.84 -8.05 -19.03
C ILE A 137 -9.42 -8.47 -20.38
N ASP A 138 -8.59 -8.56 -21.43
CA ASP A 138 -8.94 -9.22 -22.70
C ASP A 138 -8.61 -10.71 -22.57
N ASP A 139 -9.62 -11.54 -22.28
CA ASP A 139 -9.46 -13.00 -22.05
C ASP A 139 -8.73 -13.74 -23.18
N THR A 140 -8.66 -13.14 -24.38
CA THR A 140 -8.06 -13.74 -25.57
C THR A 140 -6.59 -13.42 -25.79
N LYS A 141 -5.98 -12.50 -25.01
CA LYS A 141 -4.58 -12.13 -25.18
C LYS A 141 -3.90 -11.90 -23.83
N ASP A 142 -2.60 -12.20 -23.75
CA ASP A 142 -1.79 -11.97 -22.53
C ASP A 142 -1.45 -10.46 -22.37
N PHE A 143 -2.45 -9.61 -22.59
CA PHE A 143 -2.34 -8.17 -22.40
C PHE A 143 -3.38 -7.67 -21.42
N VAL A 144 -2.95 -6.67 -20.65
CA VAL A 144 -3.78 -5.89 -19.76
C VAL A 144 -3.76 -4.45 -20.23
N GLU A 145 -4.93 -3.84 -20.41
CA GLU A 145 -5.03 -2.41 -20.69
C GLU A 145 -5.23 -1.64 -19.40
N ILE A 146 -4.31 -0.72 -19.12
CA ILE A 146 -4.37 0.19 -17.98
C ILE A 146 -4.59 1.62 -18.46
N ARG A 147 -5.26 2.42 -17.63
CA ARG A 147 -5.36 3.87 -17.83
C ARG A 147 -4.29 4.56 -16.99
N GLU A 148 -3.63 5.53 -17.58
CA GLU A 148 -2.62 6.38 -16.95
C GLU A 148 -3.06 7.84 -17.15
N VAL A 149 -3.07 8.63 -16.07
CA VAL A 149 -3.40 10.06 -16.17
C VAL A 149 -2.10 10.83 -16.33
N ASP A 150 -1.88 11.37 -17.52
CA ASP A 150 -0.78 12.25 -17.83
C ASP A 150 -1.20 13.72 -17.60
N PRO A 151 -0.41 14.52 -16.86
CA PRO A 151 -0.73 15.91 -16.56
C PRO A 151 -0.92 16.81 -17.80
N GLU A 152 -0.29 16.49 -18.93
CA GLU A 152 -0.33 17.27 -20.16
C GLU A 152 -1.28 16.68 -21.22
N LEU A 153 -1.37 15.35 -21.29
CA LEU A 153 -2.09 14.62 -22.34
C LEU A 153 -3.44 14.03 -21.90
N GLY A 154 -3.77 14.10 -20.61
CA GLY A 154 -5.01 13.53 -20.07
C GLY A 154 -4.93 12.01 -19.92
N ILE A 155 -6.03 11.29 -20.19
CA ILE A 155 -6.09 9.83 -19.98
C ILE A 155 -5.42 9.10 -21.15
N ILE A 156 -4.28 8.47 -20.87
CA ILE A 156 -3.54 7.59 -21.78
C ILE A 156 -3.94 6.14 -21.50
N HIS A 157 -4.15 5.36 -22.56
CA HIS A 157 -4.35 3.91 -22.45
C HIS A 157 -3.03 3.21 -22.78
N LYS A 158 -2.52 2.41 -21.83
CA LYS A 158 -1.29 1.65 -21.98
C LYS A 158 -1.59 0.17 -21.96
N LYS A 159 -1.07 -0.53 -22.96
CA LYS A 159 -1.20 -1.98 -23.08
C LYS A 159 0.06 -2.62 -22.51
N ILE A 160 -0.12 -3.43 -21.47
CA ILE A 160 0.95 -4.17 -20.79
C ILE A 160 0.87 -5.62 -21.24
N ASP A 161 1.99 -6.19 -21.66
CA ASP A 161 2.13 -7.61 -21.95
C ASP A 161 2.54 -8.34 -20.66
N ILE A 162 1.65 -9.18 -20.13
CA ILE A 162 1.90 -9.90 -18.87
C ILE A 162 2.80 -11.13 -19.04
N SER A 163 3.12 -11.51 -20.29
CA SER A 163 4.12 -12.54 -20.57
C SER A 163 5.55 -12.05 -20.39
N ILE A 164 5.75 -10.72 -20.32
CA ILE A 164 7.06 -10.08 -20.15
C ILE A 164 7.24 -9.76 -18.67
N PRO A 165 8.21 -10.40 -17.97
CA PRO A 165 8.45 -10.12 -16.57
C PRO A 165 8.82 -8.66 -16.31
N MET A 166 8.32 -8.12 -15.21
CA MET A 166 8.66 -6.78 -14.77
C MET A 166 10.09 -6.72 -14.20
N VAL A 167 10.80 -5.64 -14.51
CA VAL A 167 12.08 -5.32 -13.87
C VAL A 167 11.83 -4.86 -12.44
N THR A 168 12.21 -5.67 -11.45
CA THR A 168 11.98 -5.36 -10.02
C THR A 168 13.10 -4.55 -9.36
N ASN A 169 14.27 -4.45 -10.00
CA ASN A 169 15.44 -3.79 -9.43
C ASN A 169 15.15 -2.32 -9.12
N GLY A 170 15.27 -1.94 -7.85
CA GLY A 170 15.03 -0.58 -7.37
C GLY A 170 13.55 -0.17 -7.30
N MET A 171 12.60 -1.04 -7.67
CA MET A 171 11.16 -0.74 -7.59
C MET A 171 10.67 -0.61 -6.15
N LEU A 172 11.22 -1.43 -5.24
CA LEU A 172 10.87 -1.36 -3.82
C LEU A 172 11.22 0.00 -3.21
N GLU A 173 12.41 0.51 -3.52
CA GLU A 173 12.84 1.82 -3.01
C GLU A 173 12.05 2.97 -3.62
N LYS A 174 11.70 2.87 -4.91
CA LYS A 174 10.77 3.82 -5.55
C LYS A 174 9.41 3.81 -4.84
N PHE A 175 8.86 2.63 -4.56
CA PHE A 175 7.57 2.49 -3.88
C PHE A 175 7.61 3.07 -2.46
N LYS A 176 8.61 2.72 -1.65
CA LYS A 176 8.81 3.29 -0.31
C LYS A 176 8.90 4.81 -0.34
N LYS A 177 9.63 5.37 -1.32
CA LYS A 177 9.77 6.82 -1.47
C LYS A 177 8.43 7.47 -1.81
N VAL A 178 7.70 6.93 -2.78
CA VAL A 178 6.38 7.46 -3.17
C VAL A 178 5.43 7.44 -1.97
N LEU A 179 5.41 6.37 -1.18
CA LEU A 179 4.62 6.31 0.05
C LEU A 179 5.08 7.35 1.08
N TYR A 180 6.38 7.47 1.33
CA TYR A 180 6.91 8.46 2.26
C TYR A 180 6.58 9.89 1.86
N ASP A 181 6.80 10.25 0.59
CA ASP A 181 6.53 11.57 0.05
C ASP A 181 5.02 11.88 0.11
N SER A 182 4.17 10.91 -0.22
CA SER A 182 2.71 11.03 -0.10
C SER A 182 2.29 11.27 1.35
N MET A 183 2.78 10.43 2.28
CA MET A 183 2.48 10.61 3.70
C MET A 183 2.98 11.97 4.22
N HIS A 184 4.15 12.42 3.78
CA HIS A 184 4.67 13.72 4.14
C HIS A 184 3.81 14.86 3.59
N LYS A 185 3.38 14.78 2.32
CA LYS A 185 2.51 15.77 1.66
C LYS A 185 1.15 15.89 2.36
N TYR A 186 0.46 14.78 2.58
CA TYR A 186 -0.89 14.79 3.16
C TYR A 186 -0.90 15.09 4.66
N TRP A 187 0.16 14.73 5.40
CA TRP A 187 0.24 14.89 6.85
C TRP A 187 1.24 15.96 7.31
N GLN A 188 1.67 16.85 6.41
CA GLN A 188 2.55 17.97 6.75
C GLN A 188 1.89 18.93 7.75
N SER A 189 0.59 19.15 7.59
CA SER A 189 -0.19 20.09 8.41
C SER A 189 -0.97 19.35 9.48
N VAL A 190 -0.72 19.72 10.74
CA VAL A 190 -1.48 19.22 11.88
C VAL A 190 -2.73 20.07 12.11
N THR A 191 -3.87 19.43 12.38
CA THR A 191 -5.12 20.12 12.71
C THR A 191 -5.14 20.47 14.19
N ASN A 192 -5.68 21.65 14.53
CA ASN A 192 -5.86 22.06 15.92
C ASN A 192 -6.75 21.06 16.67
N VAL A 193 -7.84 20.61 16.06
CA VAL A 193 -8.79 19.65 16.66
C VAL A 193 -8.08 18.33 17.02
N GLY A 194 -7.30 17.76 16.11
CA GLY A 194 -6.62 16.50 16.40
C GLY A 194 -5.48 16.64 17.41
N MET A 195 -4.74 17.76 17.39
CA MET A 195 -3.73 18.04 18.42
C MET A 195 -4.36 18.24 19.80
N LEU A 196 -5.48 18.95 19.88
CA LEU A 196 -6.24 19.12 21.13
C LEU A 196 -6.77 17.76 21.63
N ALA A 197 -7.33 16.93 20.74
CA ALA A 197 -7.76 15.59 21.10
C ALA A 197 -6.61 14.74 21.66
N CYS A 198 -5.42 14.83 21.07
CA CYS A 198 -4.22 14.17 21.59
C CYS A 198 -3.77 14.75 22.95
N LEU A 199 -3.84 16.07 23.12
CA LEU A 199 -3.44 16.77 24.34
C LEU A 199 -4.36 16.42 25.52
N LEU A 200 -5.66 16.25 25.25
CA LEU A 200 -6.67 15.89 26.25
C LEU A 200 -6.69 14.39 26.55
N ASP A 201 -6.10 13.55 25.70
CA ASP A 201 -5.96 12.12 25.95
C ASP A 201 -4.78 11.84 26.88
N PRO A 202 -4.98 11.20 28.06
CA PRO A 202 -3.89 10.87 28.99
C PRO A 202 -2.74 10.09 28.36
N ARG A 203 -3.00 9.27 27.33
CA ARG A 203 -1.99 8.47 26.61
C ARG A 203 -1.03 9.37 25.82
N PHE A 204 -1.53 10.51 25.33
CA PHE A 204 -0.84 11.38 24.37
C PHE A 204 -0.64 12.81 24.86
N LYS A 205 -1.03 13.14 26.10
CA LYS A 205 -0.94 14.46 26.73
C LYS A 205 0.42 15.17 26.56
N LYS A 206 1.51 14.41 26.46
CA LYS A 206 2.87 14.97 26.29
C LYS A 206 3.23 15.26 24.82
N LEU A 207 2.40 14.87 23.86
CA LEU A 207 2.59 15.07 22.42
C LEU A 207 3.99 14.68 21.92
N ARG A 208 4.57 13.60 22.45
CA ARG A 208 5.97 13.17 22.16
C ARG A 208 6.23 12.76 20.71
N PHE A 209 5.17 12.61 19.92
CA PHE A 209 5.23 12.24 18.52
C PHE A 209 5.42 13.45 17.59
N THR A 210 5.37 14.69 18.11
CA THR A 210 5.52 15.94 17.34
C THR A 210 6.64 16.83 17.91
N ASN A 211 6.89 17.96 17.24
CA ASN A 211 7.95 18.91 17.56
C ASN A 211 7.50 19.95 18.60
N ILE A 212 8.46 20.54 19.32
CA ILE A 212 8.22 21.50 20.41
C ILE A 212 7.35 22.68 19.96
N SER A 213 7.53 23.18 18.73
CA SER A 213 6.73 24.28 18.19
C SER A 213 5.23 23.96 18.10
N VAL A 214 4.88 22.73 17.70
CA VAL A 214 3.49 22.26 17.64
C VAL A 214 2.92 22.12 19.05
N ILE A 215 3.72 21.64 20.00
CA ILE A 215 3.33 21.51 21.40
C ILE A 215 2.98 22.88 21.99
N GLN A 216 3.84 23.88 21.78
CA GLN A 216 3.62 25.25 22.25
C GLN A 216 2.34 25.84 21.68
N ARG A 217 2.19 25.79 20.34
CA ARG A 217 1.00 26.27 19.64
C ARG A 217 -0.29 25.63 20.15
N THR A 218 -0.27 24.32 20.39
CA THR A 218 -1.47 23.58 20.86
C THR A 218 -1.84 24.01 22.28
N ASN A 219 -0.86 24.21 23.17
CA ASN A 219 -1.12 24.68 24.53
C ASN A 219 -1.64 26.12 24.56
N GLU A 220 -1.09 27.01 23.73
CA GLU A 220 -1.60 28.38 23.58
C GLU A 220 -3.05 28.39 23.09
N HIS A 221 -3.35 27.57 22.09
CA HIS A 221 -4.72 27.45 21.58
C HIS A 221 -5.70 26.94 22.64
N LEU A 222 -5.30 25.95 23.45
CA LEU A 222 -6.12 25.46 24.56
C LEU A 222 -6.40 26.58 25.60
N LYS A 223 -5.40 27.40 25.93
CA LYS A 223 -5.56 28.53 26.85
C LYS A 223 -6.55 29.56 26.30
N GLN A 224 -6.42 29.92 25.03
CA GLN A 224 -7.33 30.85 24.37
C GLN A 224 -8.78 30.36 24.40
N LEU A 225 -9.02 29.07 24.13
CA LEU A 225 -10.36 28.49 24.21
C LEU A 225 -10.93 28.56 25.62
N TYR A 226 -10.13 28.26 26.63
CA TYR A 226 -10.54 28.34 28.03
C TYR A 226 -10.89 29.78 28.46
N GLU A 227 -10.09 30.76 28.03
CA GLU A 227 -10.32 32.18 28.32
C GLU A 227 -11.60 32.71 27.66
N ILE A 228 -11.92 32.25 26.44
CA ILE A 228 -13.16 32.60 25.74
C ILE A 228 -14.39 32.03 26.44
N GLU A 229 -14.32 30.79 26.94
CA GLU A 229 -15.45 30.16 27.63
C GLU A 229 -15.67 30.67 29.06
N SER A 230 -14.64 31.27 29.67
CA SER A 230 -14.67 31.77 31.05
C SER A 230 -15.09 33.24 31.18
N GLY A 231 -15.26 33.96 30.07
CA GLY A 231 -15.65 35.38 30.01
C GLY A 231 -17.06 35.57 29.50
#